data_AF-P82718-F1
#
_entry.id   AF-P82718-F1
#
_cell.length_a   1.000
_cell.length_b   1.000
_cell.length_c   1.000
_cell.angle_alpha   90.00
_cell.angle_beta   90.00
_cell.angle_gamma   90.00
#
_symmetry.space_group_name_H-M   'P 1'
#
loop_
_entity.id
_entity.type
_entity.pdbx_description
1 polymer ?
#
loop_
_entity_poly.entity_id
_entity_poly.type
_entity_poly.pdbx_seq_one_letter_code
_entity_poly.pdbx_strand_id
1 'polypeptide(L)' 'MTKSIISAFFIILILGMMVNEIEGQQQQQRCEEALTEIDCGAGNCNALCLQKRKGLGRCVQRTPCDKLKCMCYYPCSS' A
#
# COMPACT_ATOMS: atom_id res chain seq x y z
N MET A 1 14.91 14.21 -39.76
CA MET A 1 13.80 13.46 -39.12
C MET A 1 14.24 12.61 -37.94
N THR A 2 15.43 11.99 -37.95
CA THR A 2 15.95 11.17 -36.83
C THR A 2 16.05 11.90 -35.49
N LYS A 3 16.49 13.18 -35.48
CA LYS A 3 16.61 13.98 -34.24
C LYS A 3 15.29 14.12 -33.47
N SER A 4 14.17 14.32 -34.18
CA SER A 4 12.84 14.44 -33.55
C SER A 4 12.36 13.11 -32.97
N ILE A 5 12.62 12.00 -33.66
CA ILE A 5 12.27 10.65 -33.18
C ILE A 5 13.06 10.31 -31.91
N ILE A 6 14.36 10.62 -31.89
CA ILE A 6 15.22 10.41 -30.72
C ILE A 6 14.69 11.21 -29.51
N SER A 7 14.33 12.48 -29.72
CA SER A 7 13.76 13.32 -28.65
C SER A 7 12.44 12.74 -28.09
N ALA A 8 11.54 12.32 -28.97
CA ALA A 8 10.27 11.71 -28.57
C ALA A 8 10.48 10.43 -27.76
N PHE A 9 11.44 9.59 -28.15
CA PHE A 9 11.80 8.37 -27.42
C PHE A 9 12.30 8.66 -26.01
N PHE A 10 13.18 9.65 -25.83
CA PHE A 10 13.65 10.06 -24.50
C PHE A 10 12.52 10.58 -23.61
N ILE A 11 11.59 11.36 -24.16
CA ILE A 11 10.42 11.85 -23.41
C ILE A 11 9.57 10.69 -22.91
N ILE A 12 9.28 9.70 -23.77
CA ILE A 12 8.51 8.51 -23.38
C ILE A 12 9.24 7.71 -22.30
N LEU A 13 10.55 7.53 -22.42
CA LEU A 13 11.35 6.85 -21.40
C LEU A 13 11.31 7.58 -20.06
N ILE A 14 11.48 8.91 -20.05
CA ILE A 14 11.41 9.71 -18.82
C ILE A 14 10.03 9.61 -18.19
N LEU A 15 8.96 9.74 -18.97
CA LEU A 15 7.59 9.58 -18.47
C LEU A 15 7.35 8.17 -17.90
N GLY A 16 7.84 7.13 -18.58
CA GLY A 16 7.75 5.75 -18.10
C GLY A 16 8.53 5.52 -16.80
N MET A 17 9.72 6.09 -16.66
CA MET A 17 10.50 6.02 -15.42
C MET A 17 9.78 6.73 -14.26
N MET A 18 9.17 7.89 -14.50
CA MET A 18 8.40 8.62 -13.48
C MET A 18 7.20 7.80 -13.00
N VAL A 19 6.48 7.11 -13.90
CA VAL A 19 5.37 6.22 -13.51
C VAL A 19 5.88 5.06 -12.65
N ASN A 20 6.99 4.43 -13.04
CA ASN A 20 7.58 3.33 -12.26
C ASN A 20 8.10 3.78 -10.89
N GLU A 21 8.63 4.99 -10.77
CA GLU A 21 8.98 5.59 -9.48
C GLU A 21 7.74 5.87 -8.63
N ILE A 22 6.65 6.37 -9.21
CA ILE A 22 5.41 6.66 -8.46
C ILE A 22 4.75 5.36 -7.98
N GLU A 23 4.65 4.34 -8.83
CA GLU A 23 4.12 3.03 -8.45
C GLU A 23 5.05 2.33 -7.44
N GLY A 24 6.36 2.40 -7.66
CA GLY A 24 7.39 1.89 -6.74
C GLY A 24 7.44 2.64 -5.40
N GLN A 25 7.13 3.94 -5.39
CA GLN A 25 6.98 4.73 -4.16
C GLN A 25 5.65 4.48 -3.47
N GLN A 26 4.57 4.19 -4.20
CA GLN A 26 3.34 3.69 -3.57
C GLN A 26 3.53 2.27 -3.00
N GLN A 27 4.48 1.51 -3.54
CA GLN A 27 5.05 0.30 -2.95
C GLN A 27 6.17 0.57 -1.92
N GLN A 28 6.49 1.82 -1.54
CA GLN A 28 7.37 2.10 -0.38
C GLN A 28 6.87 1.23 0.75
N GLN A 29 7.67 0.21 1.09
CA GLN A 29 7.24 -1.05 1.66
C GLN A 29 6.17 -0.79 2.73
N ARG A 30 4.90 -0.92 2.34
CA ARG A 30 3.81 -0.89 3.31
C ARG A 30 3.74 -2.30 3.84
N CYS A 31 4.11 -2.44 5.10
CA CYS A 31 3.95 -3.69 5.79
C CYS A 31 2.46 -3.85 6.10
N GLU A 32 1.94 -5.04 5.80
CA GLU A 32 0.63 -5.45 6.25
C GLU A 32 0.75 -6.50 7.36
N GLU A 33 -0.06 -6.37 8.39
CA GLU A 33 -0.14 -7.32 9.49
C GLU A 33 -1.60 -7.58 9.83
N ALA A 34 -1.99 -8.86 9.88
CA ALA A 34 -3.31 -9.25 10.35
C ALA A 34 -3.28 -9.36 11.88
N LEU A 35 -4.11 -8.55 12.55
CA LEU A 35 -4.28 -8.66 14.00
C LEU A 35 -5.32 -9.73 14.31
N THR A 36 -4.87 -10.87 14.85
CA THR A 36 -5.75 -11.98 15.29
C THR A 36 -6.36 -11.75 16.67
N GLU A 37 -5.84 -10.78 17.42
CA GLU A 37 -6.27 -10.46 18.79
C GLU A 37 -7.59 -9.70 18.85
N ILE A 38 -8.03 -9.12 17.73
CA ILE A 38 -9.20 -8.25 17.66
C ILE A 38 -10.13 -8.69 16.53
N ASP A 39 -11.35 -9.05 16.91
CA ASP A 39 -12.44 -9.12 15.95
C ASP A 39 -12.87 -7.69 15.62
N CYS A 40 -13.09 -7.42 14.33
CA CYS A 40 -13.57 -6.12 13.84
C CYS A 40 -14.92 -5.68 14.42
N GLY A 41 -15.63 -6.57 15.15
CA GLY A 41 -16.87 -6.26 15.85
C GLY A 41 -16.71 -5.80 17.30
N ALA A 42 -15.56 -6.04 17.95
CA ALA A 42 -15.38 -5.78 19.39
C ALA A 42 -14.40 -4.64 19.73
N GLY A 43 -13.59 -4.19 18.77
CA GLY A 43 -12.65 -3.10 19.03
C GLY A 43 -12.30 -2.26 17.81
N ASN A 44 -11.77 -1.08 18.06
CA ASN A 44 -11.37 -0.14 17.03
C ASN A 44 -10.04 -0.58 16.39
N CYS A 45 -10.11 -1.41 15.35
CA CYS A 45 -8.97 -1.89 14.56
C CYS A 45 -8.00 -0.75 14.20
N ASN A 46 -8.53 0.41 13.81
CA ASN A 46 -7.71 1.56 13.47
C ASN A 46 -6.93 2.12 14.66
N ALA A 47 -7.55 2.24 15.84
CA ALA A 47 -6.87 2.71 17.05
C ALA A 47 -5.73 1.76 17.46
N LEU A 48 -5.95 0.45 17.35
CA LEU A 48 -4.93 -0.54 17.70
C LEU A 48 -3.75 -0.53 16.73
N CYS A 49 -4.00 -0.43 15.42
CA CYS A 49 -2.93 -0.29 14.42
C CYS A 49 -2.14 1.01 14.59
N LEU A 50 -2.84 2.11 14.92
CA LEU A 50 -2.20 3.39 15.21
C LEU A 50 -1.30 3.28 16.44
N GLN A 51 -1.76 2.60 17.50
CA GLN A 51 -1.00 2.41 18.73
C GLN A 51 0.21 1.47 18.54
N LYS A 52 0.02 0.30 17.92
CA LYS A 52 1.07 -0.73 17.78
C LYS A 52 2.11 -0.42 16.70
N ARG A 53 1.65 0.08 15.54
CA ARG A 53 2.49 0.19 14.34
C ARG A 53 2.60 1.61 13.79
N LYS A 54 1.98 2.60 14.45
CA LYS A 54 1.80 3.96 13.89
C LYS A 54 1.21 3.92 12.48
N GLY A 55 0.35 2.94 12.25
CA GLY A 55 -0.27 2.64 10.96
C GLY A 55 -1.76 2.89 10.94
N LEU A 56 -2.39 2.49 9.85
CA LEU A 56 -3.84 2.54 9.65
C LEU A 56 -4.42 1.14 9.73
N GLY A 57 -5.49 0.99 10.50
CA GLY A 57 -6.21 -0.29 10.62
C GLY A 57 -7.49 -0.31 9.81
N ARG A 58 -7.75 -1.42 9.11
CA ARG A 58 -9.00 -1.63 8.36
C ARG A 58 -9.54 -3.04 8.57
N CYS A 59 -10.86 -3.14 8.59
CA CYS A 59 -11.57 -4.40 8.62
C CYS A 59 -11.79 -4.89 7.21
N VAL A 60 -11.19 -6.03 6.87
CA VAL A 60 -11.30 -6.63 5.53
C VAL A 60 -11.91 -8.01 5.62
N GLN A 61 -12.74 -8.34 4.63
CA GLN A 61 -13.27 -9.68 4.41
C GLN A 61 -12.51 -10.27 3.22
N ARG A 62 -11.89 -11.46 3.36
CA ARG A 62 -11.24 -12.13 2.22
C ARG A 62 -12.25 -12.81 1.31
N THR A 63 -13.30 -13.39 1.90
CA THR A 63 -14.42 -14.00 1.19
C THR A 63 -15.74 -13.65 1.88
N PRO A 64 -16.89 -13.68 1.20
CA PRO A 64 -18.19 -13.32 1.78
C PRO A 64 -18.58 -14.14 3.03
N CYS A 65 -18.00 -15.33 3.21
CA CYS A 65 -18.25 -16.21 4.34
C CYS A 65 -17.22 -16.06 5.48
N ASP A 66 -16.13 -15.33 5.27
CA ASP A 66 -15.09 -15.14 6.30
C ASP A 66 -15.50 -14.08 7.32
N LYS A 67 -15.04 -14.25 8.57
CA LYS A 67 -15.09 -13.17 9.56
C LYS A 67 -14.24 -11.98 9.09
N LEU A 68 -14.70 -10.77 9.39
CA LEU A 68 -13.93 -9.54 9.18
C LEU A 68 -12.64 -9.60 10.02
N LYS A 69 -11.49 -9.53 9.35
CA LYS A 69 -10.17 -9.50 9.99
C LYS A 69 -9.66 -8.07 10.02
N CYS A 70 -9.02 -7.69 11.13
CA CYS A 70 -8.32 -6.41 11.23
C CYS A 70 -6.95 -6.51 10.53
N MET A 71 -6.72 -5.65 9.53
CA MET A 71 -5.45 -5.49 8.84
C MET A 71 -4.83 -4.13 9.17
N CYS A 72 -3.59 -4.13 9.64
CA CYS A 72 -2.80 -2.93 9.83
C CYS A 72 -1.90 -2.68 8.64
N TYR A 73 -1.88 -1.44 8.14
CA TYR A 73 -0.98 -0.97 7.11
C TYR A 73 -0.07 0.10 7.70
N TYR A 74 1.24 -0.11 7.65
CA TYR A 74 2.22 0.82 8.23
C TYR A 74 3.48 0.89 7.38
N PRO A 75 4.27 1.98 7.47
CA PRO A 75 5.58 2.02 6.86
C PRO A 75 6.44 0.88 7.43
N CYS A 76 6.96 0.01 6.58
CA CYS A 76 7.98 -0.93 7.04
C CYS A 76 9.17 -0.11 7.54
N SER A 77 9.51 -0.24 8.82
CA SER A 77 10.83 0.14 9.28
C SER A 77 11.82 -0.82 8.63
N SER A 78 12.77 -0.28 7.88
CA SER A 78 13.90 -1.03 7.29
C SER A 78 14.65 -1.85 8.33
#